data_AF-A0A1F3EP58-F1
#
_entry.id   AF-A0A1F3EP58-F1
#
_cell.length_a   1.000
_cell.length_b   1.000
_cell.length_c   1.000
_cell.angle_alpha   90.00
_cell.angle_beta   90.00
_cell.angle_gamma   90.00
#
_symmetry.space_group_name_H-M   'P 1'
#
loop_
_entity.id
_entity.type
_entity.pdbx_description
1 polymer ?
#
loop_
_entity_poly.entity_id
_entity_poly.type
_entity_poly.pdbx_seq_one_letter_code
_entity_poly.pdbx_strand_id
1 'polypeptide(L)' 'MRPKKAKMSFTDYYTNLKNIQAELRDKICQKLEISEKTFYNKLNNDTFDYPQKVVIAQILESSVEVLFPQKQTA' A
#
# COMPACT_ATOMS: atom_id res chain seq x y z
N MET A 1 -17.78 13.32 18.60
CA MET A 1 -17.08 12.02 18.46
C MET A 1 -16.15 12.11 17.26
N ARG A 2 -14.82 12.09 17.46
CA ARG A 2 -13.88 12.05 16.32
C ARG A 2 -13.84 10.62 15.78
N PRO A 3 -14.03 10.39 14.47
CA PRO A 3 -13.91 9.06 13.91
C PRO A 3 -12.48 8.56 14.15
N LYS A 4 -12.35 7.38 14.77
CA LYS A 4 -11.08 6.67 14.94
C LYS A 4 -10.49 6.47 13.53
N LYS A 5 -9.44 7.24 13.19
CA LYS A 5 -8.66 7.02 11.96
C LYS A 5 -8.27 5.55 11.92
N ALA A 6 -8.63 4.87 10.83
CA ALA A 6 -8.26 3.48 10.61
C ALA A 6 -6.73 3.36 10.73
N LYS A 7 -6.25 2.67 11.77
CA LYS A 7 -4.83 2.39 12.03
C LYS A 7 -4.39 1.12 11.27
N MET A 8 -4.66 1.01 9.97
CA MET A 8 -4.24 -0.16 9.20
C MET A 8 -3.24 0.29 8.15
N SER A 9 -2.05 -0.29 8.17
CA SER A 9 -1.03 -0.05 7.16
C SER A 9 -1.46 -0.66 5.81
N PHE A 10 -0.82 -0.23 4.71
CA PHE A 10 -1.05 -0.80 3.39
C PHE A 10 -0.87 -2.31 3.39
N THR A 11 0.11 -2.82 4.12
CA THR A 11 0.37 -4.27 4.26
C THR A 11 -0.79 -4.99 4.94
N ASP A 12 -1.35 -4.40 6.01
CA ASP A 12 -2.52 -4.95 6.70
C ASP A 12 -3.78 -4.88 5.83
N TYR A 13 -3.95 -3.76 5.12
CA TYR A 13 -5.05 -3.55 4.19
C TYR A 13 -4.99 -4.57 3.05
N TYR A 14 -3.81 -4.73 2.45
CA TYR A 14 -3.57 -5.68 1.38
C TYR A 14 -3.83 -7.11 1.88
N THR A 15 -3.31 -7.50 3.05
CA THR A 15 -3.52 -8.86 3.62
C THR A 15 -4.98 -9.16 3.95
N ASN A 16 -5.78 -8.14 4.30
CA ASN A 16 -7.22 -8.31 4.55
C ASN A 16 -8.07 -8.42 3.27
N LEU A 17 -7.56 -8.03 2.11
CA LEU A 17 -8.29 -8.10 0.83
C LEU A 17 -8.33 -9.52 0.25
N LYS A 18 -9.12 -10.42 0.82
CA LYS A 18 -9.15 -11.84 0.40
C LYS A 18 -9.50 -12.10 -1.08
N ASN A 19 -10.29 -11.24 -1.72
CA ASN A 19 -10.77 -11.47 -3.10
C ASN A 19 -10.23 -10.48 -4.15
N ILE A 20 -9.66 -9.34 -3.74
CA ILE A 20 -9.26 -8.25 -4.64
C ILE A 20 -7.73 -8.09 -4.67
N GLN A 21 -6.99 -8.86 -3.85
CA GLN A 21 -5.52 -8.83 -3.78
C GLN A 21 -4.85 -9.00 -5.15
N ALA A 22 -5.26 -10.01 -5.93
CA ALA A 22 -4.64 -10.30 -7.22
C ALA A 22 -4.84 -9.15 -8.22
N GLU A 23 -6.07 -8.62 -8.32
CA GLU A 23 -6.37 -7.51 -9.24
C GLU A 23 -5.64 -6.22 -8.82
N LEU A 24 -5.65 -5.91 -7.52
CA LEU A 24 -4.97 -4.73 -6.99
C LEU A 24 -3.46 -4.82 -7.23
N ARG A 25 -2.87 -5.99 -6.95
CA ARG A 25 -1.46 -6.27 -7.22
C ARG A 25 -1.14 -6.10 -8.69
N ASP A 26 -1.93 -6.69 -9.58
CA ASP A 26 -1.66 -6.62 -11.01
C ASP A 26 -1.75 -5.17 -11.51
N LYS A 27 -2.73 -4.39 -11.04
CA LYS A 27 -2.81 -2.94 -11.30
C LYS A 27 -1.59 -2.18 -10.80
N ILE A 28 -1.12 -2.46 -9.58
CA ILE A 28 0.07 -1.81 -9.01
C ILE A 28 1.32 -2.21 -9.80
N CYS A 29 1.50 -3.49 -10.09
CA CYS A 29 2.63 -4.02 -10.87
C CYS A 29 2.66 -3.41 -12.28
N GLN A 30 1.52 -3.30 -12.95
CA GLN A 30 1.41 -2.64 -14.26
C GLN A 30 1.75 -1.16 -14.19
N LYS A 31 1.22 -0.43 -13.19
CA LYS A 31 1.48 1.02 -13.05
C LYS A 31 2.92 1.33 -12.65
N LEU A 32 3.55 0.46 -11.88
CA LEU A 32 4.93 0.62 -11.41
C LEU A 32 5.95 -0.06 -12.33
N GLU A 33 5.50 -0.76 -13.37
CA GLU A 33 6.34 -1.57 -14.26
C GLU A 33 7.27 -2.53 -13.51
N ILE A 34 6.76 -3.14 -12.43
CA ILE A 34 7.50 -4.09 -11.59
C ILE A 34 6.93 -5.50 -11.71
N SER A 35 7.78 -6.49 -11.45
CA SER A 35 7.34 -7.88 -11.34
C SER A 35 6.56 -8.13 -10.05
N GLU A 36 5.68 -9.12 -10.08
CA GLU A 36 4.97 -9.64 -8.90
C GLU A 36 5.94 -9.97 -7.74
N LYS A 37 7.07 -10.61 -8.07
CA LYS A 37 8.12 -10.95 -7.09
C LYS A 37 8.69 -9.69 -6.43
N THR A 38 8.94 -8.64 -7.22
CA THR A 38 9.42 -7.34 -6.73
C THR A 38 8.39 -6.68 -5.83
N PHE A 39 7.10 -6.72 -6.21
CA PHE A 39 6.02 -6.18 -5.39
C PHE A 39 5.95 -6.87 -4.02
N TYR A 40 5.94 -8.20 -3.96
CA TYR A 40 5.91 -8.92 -2.67
C TYR A 40 7.17 -8.68 -1.83
N ASN A 41 8.34 -8.59 -2.45
CA ASN A 41 9.56 -8.22 -1.74
C ASN A 41 9.44 -6.82 -1.11
N LYS A 42 8.92 -5.84 -1.87
CA LYS A 42 8.71 -4.48 -1.36
C LYS A 42 7.61 -4.42 -0.30
N LEU A 43 6.55 -5.21 -0.45
CA LEU A 43 5.44 -5.32 0.50
C LEU A 43 5.88 -5.91 1.84
N ASN A 44 6.64 -7.00 1.81
CA ASN A 44 7.12 -7.68 3.03
C ASN A 44 8.18 -6.87 3.78
N ASN A 45 9.00 -6.09 3.06
CA ASN A 45 10.07 -5.29 3.66
C ASN A 45 9.69 -3.80 3.85
N ASP A 46 8.48 -3.39 3.46
CA ASP A 46 8.01 -1.99 3.41
C ASP A 46 9.02 -1.02 2.73
N THR A 47 9.64 -1.47 1.63
CA THR A 47 10.66 -0.72 0.87
C THR A 47 10.09 -0.01 -0.36
N PHE A 48 8.83 0.40 -0.30
CA PHE A 48 8.23 1.23 -1.34
C PHE A 48 8.82 2.65 -1.27
N ASP A 49 9.30 3.13 -2.41
CA ASP A 49 9.80 4.50 -2.54
C ASP A 49 8.62 5.49 -2.54
N TYR A 50 8.85 6.75 -2.18
CA TYR A 50 7.77 7.74 -2.11
C TYR A 50 6.94 7.85 -3.41
N PRO A 51 7.53 7.87 -4.62
CA PRO A 51 6.74 7.85 -5.86
C PRO A 51 5.86 6.60 -6.00
N GLN A 52 6.34 5.44 -5.55
CA GLN A 52 5.58 4.19 -5.60
C GLN A 52 4.42 4.22 -4.61
N LYS A 53 4.66 4.77 -3.40
CA LYS A 53 3.62 4.98 -2.39
C LYS A 53 2.52 5.90 -2.91
N VAL A 54 2.87 6.96 -3.65
CA VAL A 54 1.91 7.87 -4.30
C VAL A 54 1.04 7.13 -5.32
N VAL A 55 1.64 6.31 -6.19
CA VAL A 55 0.88 5.52 -7.18
C VAL A 55 -0.08 4.56 -6.50
N ILE A 56 0.37 3.84 -5.48
CA ILE A 56 -0.48 2.92 -4.70
C ILE A 56 -1.64 3.67 -4.04
N ALA A 57 -1.36 4.84 -3.47
CA ALA A 57 -2.36 5.69 -2.85
C ALA A 57 -3.40 6.21 -3.86
N GLN A 58 -2.97 6.57 -5.07
CA GLN A 58 -3.87 6.96 -6.16
C GLN A 58 -4.77 5.80 -6.60
N ILE A 59 -4.22 4.59 -6.76
CA ILE A 59 -4.99 3.40 -7.16
C ILE A 59 -6.07 3.06 -6.12
N LEU A 60 -5.76 3.28 -4.84
CA LEU A 60 -6.66 3.02 -3.73
C LEU A 60 -7.54 4.22 -3.34
N GLU A 61 -7.48 5.31 -4.11
CA GLU A 61 -8.21 6.57 -3.83
C GLU A 61 -8.05 7.03 -2.37
N SER A 62 -6.84 6.88 -1.84
CA SER A 62 -6.51 7.14 -0.44
C SER A 62 -5.24 7.97 -0.32
N SER A 63 -4.92 8.40 0.90
CA SER A 63 -3.73 9.22 1.16
C SER A 63 -2.52 8.35 1.47
N VAL A 64 -1.34 8.75 0.98
CA VAL A 64 -0.06 8.09 1.28
C VAL A 64 0.16 7.98 2.79
N GLU A 65 -0.20 9.00 3.56
CA GLU A 65 -0.06 9.01 5.03
C GLU A 65 -0.95 7.99 5.74
N VAL A 66 -2.09 7.62 5.13
CA VAL A 66 -3.03 6.64 5.68
C VAL A 66 -2.52 5.23 5.39
N LEU A 67 -2.04 5.00 4.17
CA LEU A 67 -1.55 3.69 3.71
C LEU A 67 -0.13 3.40 4.20
N PHE A 68 0.73 4.41 4.24
CA PHE A 68 2.12 4.32 4.69
C PHE A 68 2.32 5.33 5.81
N PRO A 69 1.73 5.10 7.00
CA PRO A 69 1.93 5.97 8.13
C PRO A 69 3.43 6.02 8.44
N GLN A 70 4.03 7.20 8.30
CA GLN A 70 5.40 7.39 8.78
C GLN A 70 5.37 7.02 10.26
N LYS A 71 6.19 6.03 10.67
CA LYS A 71 6.50 5.85 12.09
C LYS A 71 7.06 7.19 12.53
N GLN A 72 6.24 8.01 13.17
CA GLN A 72 6.72 9.17 13.89
C GLN A 72 7.70 8.61 14.92
N THR A 73 8.99 8.73 14.62
CA THR A 73 10.03 8.70 15.63
C THR A 73 9.67 9.81 16.59
N ALA A 74 9.07 9.43 17.70
CA ALA A 74 8.99 10.25 18.91
C ALA A 74 10.39 10.40 19.50
#